data_AF-I6EC70-F1
#
_entry.id   AF-I6EC70-F1
#
_cell.length_a   1.000
_cell.length_b   1.000
_cell.length_c   1.000
_cell.angle_alpha   90.00
_cell.angle_beta   90.00
_cell.angle_gamma   90.00
#
_symmetry.space_group_name_H-M   'P 1'
#
loop_
_entity.id
_entity.type
_entity.pdbx_description
1 polymer ?
#
loop_
_entity_poly.entity_id
_entity_poly.type
_entity_poly.pdbx_seq_one_letter_code
_entity_poly.pdbx_strand_id
1 'polypeptide(L)'
;MIKKTTEIDAILLNLNKAIDAHYQWLVSMFHSVVARDASKPEITDNHSYGLCQFGRWIDHLGPLDNDELPYVRLMDSAHQHMHNCGR
;
A
#
# COMPACT_ATOMS: atom_id res chain seq x y z
N MET A 1 21.10 9.22 -6.46
CA MET A 1 21.15 9.65 -7.89
C MET A 1 19.89 10.47 -8.10
N ILE A 2 19.98 11.71 -8.58
CA ILE A 2 18.78 12.56 -8.68
C ILE A 2 17.83 11.98 -9.75
N LYS A 3 16.62 11.60 -9.33
CA LYS A 3 15.56 11.09 -10.21
C LYS A 3 15.17 12.14 -11.25
N LYS A 4 14.79 11.68 -12.45
CA LYS A 4 14.23 12.57 -13.47
C LYS A 4 12.84 13.03 -13.03
N THR A 5 12.42 14.23 -13.44
CA THR A 5 11.09 14.77 -13.12
C THR A 5 9.96 13.80 -13.46
N THR A 6 10.03 13.13 -14.62
CA THR A 6 9.04 12.13 -15.04
C THR A 6 8.97 10.91 -14.13
N GLU A 7 10.09 10.52 -13.49
CA GLU A 7 10.13 9.43 -12.52
C GLU A 7 9.47 9.87 -11.20
N ILE A 8 9.71 11.11 -10.78
CA ILE A 8 9.08 11.70 -9.59
C ILE A 8 7.56 11.81 -9.80
N ASP A 9 7.11 12.30 -10.95
CA ASP A 9 5.68 12.41 -11.27
C ASP A 9 5.00 11.03 -11.25
N ALA A 10 5.67 10.00 -11.78
CA ALA A 10 5.17 8.63 -11.73
C ALA A 10 5.06 8.10 -10.29
N ILE A 11 6.01 8.43 -9.42
CA ILE A 11 5.97 8.07 -8.00
C ILE A 11 4.80 8.79 -7.31
N LEU A 12 4.68 10.11 -7.47
CA LEU A 12 3.60 10.90 -6.90
C LEU A 12 2.22 10.43 -7.37
N LEU A 13 2.09 10.04 -8.63
CA LEU A 13 0.85 9.46 -9.16
C LEU A 13 0.50 8.14 -8.47
N ASN A 14 1.48 7.25 -8.25
CA ASN A 14 1.24 5.98 -7.56
C ASN A 14 0.92 6.17 -6.08
N LEU A 15 1.54 7.15 -5.42
CA LEU A 15 1.19 7.52 -4.05
C LEU A 15 -0.27 8.00 -3.95
N ASN A 16 -0.73 8.84 -4.88
CA ASN A 16 -2.13 9.28 -4.90
C ASN A 16 -3.09 8.12 -5.20
N LYS A 17 -2.77 7.26 -6.16
CA LYS A 17 -3.56 6.05 -6.44
C LYS A 17 -3.67 5.13 -5.21
N ALA A 18 -2.64 5.07 -4.38
CA ALA A 18 -2.66 4.29 -3.15
C ALA A 18 -3.68 4.86 -2.14
N ILE A 19 -3.86 6.18 -2.06
CA ILE A 19 -4.90 6.78 -1.20
C ILE A 19 -6.30 6.30 -1.64
N ASP A 20 -6.59 6.40 -2.93
CA ASP A 20 -7.88 5.94 -3.48
C ASP A 20 -8.10 4.44 -3.25
N ALA A 21 -7.06 3.63 -3.46
CA ALA A 21 -7.11 2.18 -3.25
C ALA A 21 -7.41 1.82 -1.78
N HIS A 22 -6.82 2.54 -0.81
CA HIS A 22 -7.08 2.28 0.61
C HIS A 22 -8.44 2.79 1.08
N TYR A 23 -9.02 3.81 0.45
CA TYR A 23 -10.45 4.13 0.65
C TYR A 23 -11.35 2.99 0.18
N GLN A 24 -11.08 2.44 -1.01
CA GLN A 24 -11.85 1.29 -1.54
C GLN A 24 -11.68 0.03 -0.68
N TRP A 25 -10.49 -0.18 -0.13
CA TRP A 25 -10.21 -1.26 0.82
C TRP A 25 -11.07 -1.12 2.08
N LEU A 26 -11.13 0.07 2.69
CA LEU A 26 -11.95 0.32 3.88
C LEU A 26 -13.45 0.11 3.61
N VAL A 27 -13.95 0.57 2.46
CA VAL A 27 -15.35 0.30 2.04
C VAL A 27 -15.58 -1.20 1.86
N SER A 28 -14.61 -1.91 1.27
CA SER A 28 -14.68 -3.36 1.07
C SER A 28 -14.69 -4.13 2.39
N MET A 29 -13.92 -3.69 3.38
CA MET A 29 -13.97 -4.26 4.74
C MET A 29 -15.34 -4.10 5.35
N PHE A 30 -15.91 -2.89 5.31
CA PHE A 30 -17.24 -2.63 5.87
C PHE A 30 -18.31 -3.49 5.19
N HIS A 31 -18.28 -3.57 3.86
CA HIS A 31 -19.21 -4.41 3.09
C HIS A 31 -19.07 -5.90 3.45
N SER A 32 -17.84 -6.39 3.64
CA SER A 32 -17.55 -7.78 4.01
C SER A 32 -18.15 -8.15 5.37
N VAL A 33 -18.09 -7.24 6.34
CA VAL A 33 -18.74 -7.40 7.66
C VAL A 33 -20.26 -7.46 7.52
N VAL A 34 -20.86 -6.54 6.76
CA VAL A 34 -22.32 -6.49 6.54
C VAL A 34 -22.83 -7.75 5.83
N ALA A 35 -22.09 -8.22 4.82
CA ALA A 35 -22.42 -9.40 4.03
C ALA A 35 -22.05 -10.73 4.71
N ARG A 36 -21.28 -10.70 5.81
CA ARG A 36 -20.65 -11.87 6.46
C ARG A 36 -19.75 -12.67 5.51
N ASP A 37 -19.08 -11.97 4.61
CA ASP A 37 -18.18 -12.55 3.61
C ASP A 37 -16.73 -12.29 3.99
N ALA A 38 -16.01 -13.35 4.38
CA ALA A 38 -14.59 -13.29 4.75
C ALA A 38 -13.66 -13.77 3.61
N SER A 39 -14.16 -13.89 2.38
CA SER A 39 -13.42 -14.49 1.27
C SER A 39 -12.29 -13.63 0.70
N LYS A 40 -12.18 -12.35 1.08
CA LYS A 40 -11.24 -11.37 0.52
C LYS A 40 -9.87 -11.42 1.21
N PRO A 41 -8.84 -12.04 0.60
CA PRO A 41 -7.54 -12.20 1.26
C PRO A 41 -6.81 -10.87 1.47
N GLU A 42 -7.07 -9.86 0.63
CA GLU A 42 -6.55 -8.50 0.81
C GLU A 42 -7.06 -7.80 2.10
N ILE A 43 -8.00 -8.42 2.80
CA ILE A 43 -8.49 -7.99 4.11
C ILE A 43 -8.09 -9.02 5.18
N THR A 44 -8.35 -10.30 4.93
CA THR A 44 -8.30 -11.34 5.98
C THR A 44 -6.94 -12.04 6.12
N ASP A 45 -6.06 -11.96 5.12
CA ASP A 45 -4.76 -12.64 5.16
C ASP A 45 -3.78 -11.99 6.15
N ASN A 46 -2.88 -12.80 6.72
CA ASN A 46 -1.83 -12.32 7.62
C ASN A 46 -0.81 -11.40 6.93
N HIS A 47 -0.66 -11.54 5.62
CA HIS A 47 0.20 -10.75 4.74
C HIS A 47 -0.63 -9.90 3.77
N SER A 48 -1.84 -9.49 4.17
CA SER A 48 -2.75 -8.72 3.32
C SER A 48 -2.14 -7.41 2.80
N TYR A 49 -1.22 -6.81 3.55
CA TYR A 49 -0.42 -5.66 3.12
C TYR A 49 0.35 -5.94 1.82
N GLY A 50 0.87 -7.16 1.62
CA GLY A 50 1.58 -7.54 0.39
C GLY A 50 0.65 -7.83 -0.80
N LEU A 51 -0.65 -7.96 -0.57
CA LEU A 51 -1.65 -8.27 -1.61
C LEU A 51 -2.28 -7.01 -2.21
N CYS A 52 -2.25 -5.89 -1.48
CA CYS A 52 -2.79 -4.63 -1.96
C CYS A 52 -1.93 -4.04 -3.11
N GLN A 53 -2.51 -3.09 -3.86
CA GLN A 53 -1.80 -2.45 -4.97
C GLN A 53 -0.52 -1.73 -4.51
N PHE A 54 -0.57 -1.08 -3.35
CA PHE A 54 0.55 -0.31 -2.82
C PHE A 54 1.70 -1.18 -2.32
N GLY A 55 1.41 -2.26 -1.57
CA GLY A 55 2.43 -3.21 -1.14
C GLY A 55 3.18 -3.82 -2.31
N ARG A 56 2.44 -4.29 -3.33
CA ARG A 56 3.05 -4.75 -4.58
C ARG A 56 3.88 -3.67 -5.27
N TRP A 57 3.44 -2.42 -5.26
CA TRP A 57 4.20 -1.33 -5.87
C TRP A 57 5.50 -1.03 -5.11
N ILE A 58 5.48 -1.03 -3.77
CA ILE A 58 6.67 -0.86 -2.93
C ILE A 58 7.73 -1.93 -3.22
N ASP A 59 7.33 -3.20 -3.32
CA ASP A 59 8.24 -4.32 -3.59
C ASP A 59 8.95 -4.21 -4.95
N HIS A 60 8.37 -3.44 -5.87
CA HIS A 60 8.91 -3.22 -7.22
C HIS A 60 9.52 -1.82 -7.39
N LEU A 61 9.68 -1.04 -6.32
CA LEU A 61 10.48 0.18 -6.38
C LEU A 61 11.91 -0.20 -6.77
N GLY A 62 12.45 0.52 -7.76
CA GLY A 62 13.84 0.36 -8.16
C GLY A 62 14.82 0.74 -7.03
N PRO A 63 16.13 0.63 -7.27
CA PRO A 63 17.14 0.94 -6.26
C PRO A 63 16.95 2.35 -5.69
N LEU A 64 16.75 2.41 -4.39
CA LEU A 64 16.65 3.64 -3.61
C LEU A 64 18.04 4.03 -3.11
N ASP A 65 18.32 5.33 -3.06
CA ASP A 65 19.52 5.80 -2.38
C ASP A 65 19.28 6.01 -0.87
N ASN A 66 20.35 6.36 -0.16
CA ASN A 66 20.31 6.49 1.30
C ASN A 66 19.41 7.63 1.79
N ASP A 67 19.05 8.58 0.92
CA ASP A 67 18.20 9.71 1.28
C ASP A 67 16.72 9.29 1.23
N GLU A 68 16.35 8.44 0.26
CA GLU A 68 14.97 8.00 0.03
C GLU A 68 14.58 6.79 0.86
N LEU A 69 15.54 5.88 1.09
CA LEU A 69 15.32 4.60 1.76
C LEU A 69 14.65 4.74 3.15
N PRO A 70 15.00 5.72 4.01
CA PRO A 70 14.33 5.90 5.29
C PRO A 70 12.84 6.20 5.14
N TYR A 71 12.44 6.98 4.14
CA TYR A 71 11.04 7.33 3.91
C TYR A 71 10.24 6.14 3.39
N VAL A 72 10.82 5.33 2.49
CA VAL A 72 10.19 4.09 2.01
C VAL A 72 10.02 3.09 3.14
N ARG A 73 11.01 2.91 4.00
CA ARG A 73 10.89 2.04 5.19
C ARG A 73 9.84 2.54 6.18
N LEU A 74 9.74 3.85 6.37
CA LEU A 74 8.74 4.45 7.25
C LEU A 74 7.32 4.17 6.74
N MET A 75 7.07 4.41 5.45
CA MET A 75 5.74 4.18 4.87
C MET A 75 5.39 2.68 4.81
N ASP A 76 6.36 1.80 4.52
CA ASP A 76 6.14 0.35 4.49
C ASP A 76 5.77 -0.19 5.89
N SER A 77 6.49 0.23 6.93
CA SER A 77 6.17 -0.12 8.32
C SER A 77 4.76 0.37 8.73
N ALA A 78 4.43 1.62 8.40
CA ALA A 78 3.10 2.18 8.69
C ALA A 78 1.99 1.44 7.93
N HIS A 79 2.25 1.06 6.68
CA HIS A 79 1.32 0.32 5.84
C HIS A 79 1.07 -1.10 6.38
N GLN A 80 2.11 -1.82 6.78
CA GLN A 80 1.98 -3.13 7.43
C GLN A 80 1.17 -3.02 8.74
N HIS A 81 1.44 -2.01 9.55
CA HIS A 81 0.70 -1.76 10.79
C HIS A 81 -0.79 -1.49 10.52
N MET A 82 -1.11 -0.62 9.55
CA MET A 82 -2.49 -0.30 9.17
C MET A 82 -3.28 -1.56 8.77
N HIS A 83 -2.72 -2.41 7.91
CA HIS A 83 -3.35 -3.68 7.52
C HIS A 83 -3.54 -4.63 8.70
N ASN A 84 -2.55 -4.73 9.59
CA ASN A 84 -2.63 -5.58 10.77
C ASN A 84 -3.70 -5.11 11.77
N CYS A 85 -3.98 -3.82 11.85
CA CYS A 85 -5.06 -3.27 12.67
C CYS A 85 -6.45 -3.38 12.02
N GLY A 86 -6.52 -3.43 10.68
CA GLY A 86 -7.77 -3.53 9.94
C GLY A 86 -8.31 -4.96 9.80
N ARG A 87 -7.46 -5.97 9.93
CA ARG A 87 -7.86 -7.38 9.99
C ARG A 87 -8.60 -7.69 11.28
#